data_AF-A0A8I2CWY6-F1
#
_entry.id   AF-A0A8I2CWY6-F1
#
_cell.length_a   1.000
_cell.length_b   1.000
_cell.length_c   1.000
_cell.angle_alpha   90.00
_cell.angle_beta   90.00
_cell.angle_gamma   90.00
#
_symmetry.space_group_name_H-M   'P 1'
#
loop_
_entity.id
_entity.type
_entity.pdbx_description
1 polymer ?
#
loop_
_entity_poly.entity_id
_entity_poly.type
_entity_poly.pdbx_seq_one_letter_code
_entity_poly.pdbx_strand_id
1 'polypeptide(L)'
;MKKSLCITIFLAILLMIGAYTVQAQVNLTSFDGLWLQDSTKFRNMINAGIDGSNIVPTKGGNESYKSYVCMEVEPGAPDTIKLRSYDRRGNYTDIYGNLYWLSGTNSNFFGYVEFFSEDGYEYDFAYVTVINNKFTSVPGYGTYSDPTGFDTWNFLWSAKIPKKVPYDIWITPCGVLD
;
A
#
# COMPACT_ATOMS: atom_id res chain seq x y z
N MET A 1 31.60 32.03 39.29
CA MET A 1 30.48 31.09 39.09
C MET A 1 29.64 31.48 37.86
N LYS A 2 30.12 31.32 36.63
CA LYS A 2 29.33 31.65 35.40
C LYS A 2 29.42 30.63 34.25
N LYS A 3 30.32 29.64 34.31
CA LYS A 3 30.48 28.65 33.22
C LYS A 3 29.59 27.40 33.37
N SER A 4 29.15 27.07 34.58
CA SER A 4 28.36 25.86 34.85
C SER A 4 26.90 25.97 34.38
N LEU A 5 26.32 27.17 34.42
CA LEU A 5 24.90 27.36 34.08
C LEU A 5 24.63 27.21 32.58
N CYS A 6 25.54 27.68 31.73
CA CYS A 6 25.41 27.59 30.27
C CYS A 6 25.48 26.14 29.76
N ILE A 7 26.27 25.27 30.41
CA ILE A 7 26.39 23.87 30.01
C ILE A 7 25.09 23.12 30.30
N THR A 8 24.48 23.35 31.46
CA THR A 8 23.21 22.71 31.84
C THR A 8 22.06 23.12 30.92
N ILE A 9 22.00 24.40 30.54
CA ILE A 9 21.00 24.92 29.61
C ILE A 9 21.22 24.36 28.20
N PHE A 10 22.47 24.30 27.74
CA PHE A 10 22.80 23.75 26.42
C PHE A 10 22.51 22.25 26.33
N LEU A 11 22.78 21.48 27.40
CA LEU A 11 22.41 20.05 27.49
C LEU A 11 20.89 19.84 27.50
N ALA A 12 20.14 20.68 28.22
CA ALA A 12 18.68 20.59 28.25
C ALA A 12 18.06 20.90 26.87
N ILE A 13 18.62 21.87 26.15
CA ILE A 13 18.20 22.19 24.78
C ILE A 13 18.56 21.05 23.82
N LEU A 14 19.77 20.48 23.92
CA LEU A 14 20.17 19.31 23.13
C LEU A 14 19.33 18.06 23.44
N LEU A 15 18.91 17.85 24.68
CA LEU A 15 18.00 16.77 25.07
C LEU A 15 16.58 17.01 24.54
N MET A 16 16.09 18.26 24.57
CA MET A 16 14.79 18.61 24.01
C MET A 16 14.78 18.50 22.48
N ILE A 17 15.87 18.88 21.81
CA ILE A 17 16.00 18.74 20.34
C ILE A 17 16.26 17.27 19.96
N GLY A 18 17.10 16.55 20.70
CA GLY A 18 17.39 15.14 20.49
C GLY A 18 16.19 14.21 20.73
N ALA A 19 15.25 14.62 21.59
CA ALA A 19 13.96 13.94 21.76
C ALA A 19 13.02 14.14 20.56
N TYR A 20 13.18 15.21 19.78
CA TYR A 20 12.38 15.49 18.58
C TYR A 20 12.97 14.89 17.29
N THR A 21 14.16 14.28 17.36
CA THR A 21 14.71 13.44 16.28
C THR A 21 14.56 11.95 16.59
N VAL A 22 13.51 11.56 17.33
CA VAL A 22 13.01 10.18 17.25
C VAL A 22 12.43 10.06 15.84
N GLN A 23 13.29 9.68 14.91
CA GLN A 23 12.89 9.09 13.64
C GLN A 23 11.88 8.00 14.02
N ALA A 24 10.59 8.25 13.75
CA ALA A 24 9.51 7.35 14.16
C ALA A 24 9.94 5.96 13.70
N GLN A 25 10.19 5.05 14.65
CA GLN A 25 10.55 3.69 14.30
C GLN A 25 9.43 3.17 13.41
N VAL A 26 9.82 2.81 12.19
CA VAL A 26 8.91 2.35 11.15
C VAL A 26 8.21 1.11 11.70
N ASN A 27 6.97 1.28 12.13
CA ASN A 27 6.22 0.24 12.82
C ASN A 27 4.75 0.31 12.37
N LEU A 28 4.42 -0.58 11.44
CA LEU A 28 3.10 -0.75 10.88
C LEU A 28 2.27 -1.82 11.60
N THR A 29 2.74 -2.39 12.71
CA THR A 29 2.00 -3.44 13.46
C THR A 29 0.58 -3.06 13.85
N SER A 30 0.26 -1.76 13.94
CA SER A 30 -1.12 -1.29 14.16
C SER A 30 -2.08 -1.60 13.02
N PHE A 31 -1.55 -1.92 11.82
CA PHE A 31 -2.32 -2.35 10.65
C PHE A 31 -2.46 -3.87 10.54
N ASP A 32 -1.77 -4.62 11.40
CA ASP A 32 -1.83 -6.08 11.39
C ASP A 32 -3.25 -6.57 11.67
N GLY A 33 -3.69 -7.51 10.85
CA GLY A 33 -5.00 -8.12 10.96
C GLY A 33 -6.17 -7.26 10.45
N LEU A 34 -5.91 -6.07 9.89
CA LEU A 34 -6.96 -5.14 9.49
C LEU A 34 -7.41 -5.35 8.04
N TRP A 35 -8.71 -5.15 7.83
CA TRP A 35 -9.32 -5.14 6.51
C TRP A 35 -9.34 -3.74 5.92
N LEU A 36 -9.11 -3.67 4.61
CA LEU A 36 -9.29 -2.51 3.77
C LEU A 36 -10.44 -2.74 2.80
N GLN A 37 -11.33 -1.75 2.67
CA GLN A 37 -12.22 -1.68 1.53
C GLN A 37 -11.52 -0.93 0.40
N ASP A 38 -11.21 -1.64 -0.68
CA ASP A 38 -10.54 -1.12 -1.85
C ASP A 38 -11.53 -0.67 -2.95
N SER A 39 -11.15 0.39 -3.66
CA SER A 39 -11.62 0.68 -5.00
C SER A 39 -10.43 0.94 -5.91
N THR A 40 -10.11 -0.08 -6.71
CA THR A 40 -9.13 0.01 -7.78
C THR A 40 -9.76 0.56 -9.05
N LYS A 41 -9.07 1.51 -9.69
CA LYS A 41 -9.47 2.02 -11.00
C LYS A 41 -8.30 2.00 -11.96
N PHE A 42 -8.68 1.67 -13.17
CA PHE A 42 -7.79 1.43 -14.28
C PHE A 42 -8.19 2.42 -15.37
N ARG A 43 -7.28 3.35 -15.70
CA ARG A 43 -7.58 4.45 -16.61
C ARG A 43 -6.51 4.61 -17.67
N ASN A 44 -6.92 5.20 -18.80
CA ASN A 44 -6.02 5.53 -19.90
C ASN A 44 -5.22 4.31 -20.39
N MET A 45 -5.85 3.13 -20.39
CA MET A 45 -5.25 1.90 -20.87
C MET A 45 -4.82 2.05 -22.32
N ILE A 46 -3.58 1.67 -22.60
CA ILE A 46 -3.07 1.47 -23.95
C ILE A 46 -2.64 0.02 -24.03
N ASN A 47 -3.25 -0.75 -24.92
CA ASN A 47 -2.80 -2.09 -25.25
C ASN A 47 -1.89 -2.02 -26.47
N ALA A 48 -0.61 -2.33 -26.29
CA ALA A 48 0.38 -2.31 -27.35
C ALA A 48 0.76 -3.71 -27.87
N GLY A 49 0.03 -4.75 -27.47
CA GLY A 49 0.33 -6.15 -27.80
C GLY A 49 1.60 -6.67 -27.12
N ILE A 50 2.05 -7.86 -27.48
CA ILE A 50 3.28 -8.46 -26.92
C ILE A 50 4.55 -7.85 -27.50
N ASP A 51 5.69 -8.08 -26.83
CA ASP A 51 7.01 -7.75 -27.36
C ASP A 51 7.20 -8.36 -28.76
N GLY A 52 7.73 -7.56 -29.69
CA GLY A 52 7.86 -7.91 -31.10
C GLY A 52 6.55 -7.99 -31.91
N SER A 53 5.40 -7.63 -31.33
CA SER A 53 4.14 -7.58 -32.09
C SER A 53 4.09 -6.38 -33.03
N ASN A 54 3.45 -6.55 -34.18
CA ASN A 54 3.15 -5.46 -35.14
C ASN A 54 1.76 -4.86 -34.89
N ILE A 55 1.21 -5.03 -33.69
CA ILE A 55 -0.12 -4.52 -33.35
C ILE A 55 -0.02 -3.00 -33.19
N VAL A 56 -0.94 -2.27 -33.82
CA VAL A 56 -1.06 -0.82 -33.61
C VAL A 56 -1.64 -0.61 -32.21
N PRO A 57 -0.99 0.16 -31.32
CA PRO A 57 -1.50 0.36 -29.97
C PRO A 57 -2.94 0.88 -29.99
N THR A 58 -3.80 0.22 -29.23
CA THR A 58 -5.22 0.59 -29.13
C THR A 58 -5.53 1.11 -27.75
N LYS A 59 -6.48 2.04 -27.68
CA LYS A 59 -6.97 2.55 -26.40
C LYS A 59 -7.93 1.52 -25.81
N GLY A 60 -7.59 0.99 -24.64
CA GLY A 60 -8.43 0.09 -23.88
C GLY A 60 -9.57 0.80 -23.14
N GLY A 61 -10.43 -0.01 -22.51
CA GLY A 61 -11.51 0.47 -21.66
C GLY A 61 -10.99 1.06 -20.35
N ASN A 62 -11.82 1.87 -19.68
CA ASN A 62 -11.59 2.20 -18.28
C ASN A 62 -12.31 1.16 -17.42
N GLU A 63 -11.62 0.62 -16.42
CA GLU A 63 -12.17 -0.41 -15.56
C GLU A 63 -12.17 0.06 -14.10
N SER A 64 -13.06 -0.54 -13.29
CA SER A 64 -13.21 -0.18 -11.90
C SER A 64 -13.65 -1.39 -11.10
N TYR A 65 -12.81 -1.76 -10.14
CA TYR A 65 -12.99 -2.91 -9.27
C TYR A 65 -13.22 -2.44 -7.84
N LYS A 66 -13.94 -3.28 -7.10
CA LYS A 66 -14.15 -3.10 -5.65
C LYS A 66 -13.90 -4.45 -5.00
N SER A 67 -12.94 -4.48 -4.10
CA SER A 67 -12.49 -5.66 -3.39
C SER A 67 -12.30 -5.33 -1.91
N TYR A 68 -11.91 -6.34 -1.15
CA TYR A 68 -11.40 -6.19 0.20
C TYR A 68 -9.96 -6.67 0.24
N VAL A 69 -9.10 -5.94 0.92
CA VAL A 69 -7.69 -6.31 1.08
C VAL A 69 -7.42 -6.56 2.55
N CYS A 70 -6.91 -7.73 2.86
CA CYS A 70 -6.40 -8.06 4.19
C CYS A 70 -4.96 -7.57 4.32
N MET A 71 -4.65 -6.92 5.44
CA MET A 71 -3.31 -6.49 5.81
C MET A 71 -2.72 -7.39 6.89
N GLU A 72 -1.50 -7.86 6.66
CA GLU A 72 -0.74 -8.70 7.60
C GLU A 72 0.68 -8.16 7.73
N VAL A 73 1.13 -7.91 8.95
CA VAL A 73 2.50 -7.43 9.19
C VAL A 73 3.36 -8.62 9.58
N GLU A 74 4.43 -8.86 8.82
CA GLU A 74 5.35 -9.93 9.17
C GLU A 74 6.13 -9.54 10.45
N PRO A 75 6.18 -10.41 11.49
CA PRO A 75 6.85 -10.09 12.75
C PRO A 75 8.33 -9.69 12.61
N GLY A 76 9.00 -10.13 11.53
CA GLY A 76 10.39 -9.81 11.21
C GLY A 76 10.59 -8.57 10.33
N ALA A 77 9.52 -7.99 9.78
CA ALA A 77 9.56 -6.84 8.86
C ALA A 77 8.44 -5.84 9.21
N PRO A 78 8.54 -5.13 10.34
CA PRO A 78 7.49 -4.23 10.84
C PRO A 78 7.25 -2.99 9.96
N ASP A 79 8.07 -2.78 8.93
CA ASP A 79 7.96 -1.73 7.91
C ASP A 79 7.22 -2.15 6.64
N THR A 80 6.86 -3.43 6.55
CA THR A 80 6.20 -4.03 5.39
C THR A 80 4.87 -4.66 5.79
N ILE A 81 3.83 -4.42 5.01
CA ILE A 81 2.51 -5.04 5.15
C ILE A 81 2.29 -5.96 3.95
N LYS A 82 2.06 -7.25 4.18
CA LYS A 82 1.56 -8.17 3.17
C LYS A 82 0.07 -7.91 2.93
N LEU A 83 -0.31 -7.95 1.66
CA LEU A 83 -1.66 -7.68 1.20
C LEU A 83 -2.23 -8.94 0.54
N ARG A 84 -3.48 -9.28 0.84
CA ARG A 84 -4.23 -10.35 0.16
C ARG A 84 -5.60 -9.83 -0.25
N SER A 85 -5.95 -9.97 -1.52
CA SER A 85 -7.18 -9.41 -2.09
C SER A 85 -8.30 -10.46 -2.16
N TYR A 86 -9.50 -10.01 -1.84
CA TYR A 86 -10.73 -10.79 -1.79
C TYR A 86 -11.84 -10.07 -2.54
N ASP A 87 -12.71 -10.81 -3.20
CA ASP A 87 -13.87 -10.27 -3.88
C ASP A 87 -14.90 -9.74 -2.86
N ARG A 88 -15.99 -9.16 -3.36
CA ARG A 88 -17.04 -8.60 -2.48
C ARG A 88 -17.82 -9.64 -1.68
N ARG A 89 -17.66 -10.92 -2.02
CA ARG A 89 -18.28 -12.08 -1.36
C ARG A 89 -17.33 -12.73 -0.36
N GLY A 90 -16.07 -12.29 -0.29
CA GLY A 90 -15.05 -12.83 0.59
C GLY A 90 -14.26 -14.00 0.00
N ASN A 91 -14.38 -14.26 -1.30
CA ASN A 91 -13.53 -15.26 -1.96
C ASN A 91 -12.16 -14.64 -2.24
N TYR A 92 -11.10 -15.40 -2.01
CA TYR A 92 -9.75 -14.99 -2.40
C TYR A 92 -9.67 -14.83 -3.93
N THR A 93 -8.93 -13.81 -4.38
CA THR A 93 -8.86 -13.42 -5.81
C THR A 93 -7.55 -13.83 -6.47
N ASP A 94 -6.73 -14.66 -5.82
CA ASP A 94 -5.39 -15.03 -6.28
C ASP A 94 -4.49 -13.81 -6.57
N ILE A 95 -4.79 -12.68 -5.90
CA ILE A 95 -4.01 -11.45 -5.94
C ILE A 95 -3.48 -11.17 -4.53
N TYR A 96 -2.17 -11.07 -4.42
CA TYR A 96 -1.45 -10.78 -3.20
C TYR A 96 -0.47 -9.63 -3.45
N GLY A 97 0.15 -9.08 -2.42
CA GLY A 97 0.89 -7.83 -2.58
C GLY A 97 1.68 -7.43 -1.36
N ASN A 98 2.35 -6.28 -1.44
CA ASN A 98 3.04 -5.66 -0.34
C ASN A 98 2.80 -4.16 -0.33
N LEU A 99 2.74 -3.57 0.86
CA LEU A 99 2.81 -2.13 1.08
C LEU A 99 4.05 -1.85 1.93
N TYR A 100 4.92 -1.00 1.41
CA TYR A 100 6.16 -0.61 2.06
C TYR A 100 6.08 0.86 2.46
N TRP A 101 6.49 1.16 3.69
CA TRP A 101 6.59 2.53 4.17
C TRP A 101 7.94 3.14 3.77
N LEU A 102 7.89 4.28 3.07
CA LEU A 102 9.07 5.04 2.65
C LEU A 102 9.39 6.23 3.56
N SER A 103 8.39 7.03 3.97
CA SER A 103 8.61 8.19 4.86
C SER A 103 7.33 8.67 5.56
N GLY A 104 7.44 9.35 6.70
CA GLY A 104 6.29 9.94 7.43
C GLY A 104 6.16 9.46 8.87
N THR A 105 4.93 9.17 9.29
CA THR A 105 4.54 8.64 10.61
C THR A 105 3.50 7.54 10.46
N ASN A 106 3.26 6.74 11.50
CA ASN A 106 2.36 5.57 11.44
C ASN A 106 0.92 5.91 10.99
N SER A 107 0.44 7.14 11.21
CA SER A 107 -0.90 7.59 10.81
C SER A 107 -0.92 8.41 9.51
N ASN A 108 0.24 8.93 9.11
CA ASN A 108 0.41 9.79 7.94
C ASN A 108 1.74 9.47 7.25
N PHE A 109 1.73 8.63 6.23
CA PHE A 109 2.95 8.19 5.55
C PHE A 109 2.82 8.17 4.03
N PHE A 110 3.97 8.24 3.38
CA PHE A 110 4.16 7.93 1.98
C PHE A 110 4.76 6.53 1.86
N GLY A 111 4.22 5.73 0.96
CA GLY A 111 4.65 4.37 0.72
C GLY A 111 4.52 3.99 -0.75
N TYR A 112 4.86 2.75 -1.04
CA TYR A 112 4.55 2.14 -2.34
C TYR A 112 3.85 0.81 -2.12
N VAL A 113 2.84 0.56 -2.95
CA VAL A 113 2.06 -0.67 -2.97
C VAL A 113 2.34 -1.44 -4.24
N GLU A 114 2.43 -2.75 -4.10
CA GLU A 114 2.51 -3.71 -5.20
C GLU A 114 1.41 -4.74 -5.02
N PHE A 115 0.76 -5.12 -6.11
CA PHE A 115 -0.10 -6.28 -6.20
C PHE A 115 0.37 -7.16 -7.34
N PHE A 116 0.31 -8.46 -7.17
CA PHE A 116 0.66 -9.45 -8.16
C PHE A 116 -0.33 -10.62 -8.11
N SER A 117 -0.64 -11.17 -9.27
CA SER A 117 -1.40 -12.42 -9.37
C SER A 117 -0.51 -13.62 -9.01
N GLU A 118 -1.09 -14.71 -8.50
CA GLU A 118 -0.36 -15.94 -8.14
C GLU A 118 0.32 -16.63 -9.33
N ASP A 119 -0.22 -16.45 -10.54
CA ASP A 119 0.42 -16.93 -11.77
C ASP A 119 1.59 -16.04 -12.23
N GLY A 120 1.82 -14.90 -11.56
CA GLY A 120 2.89 -13.95 -11.84
C GLY A 120 2.69 -13.15 -13.12
N TYR A 121 1.50 -13.23 -13.74
CA TYR A 121 1.19 -12.55 -14.98
C TYR A 121 0.61 -11.15 -14.77
N GLU A 122 0.09 -10.79 -13.61
CA GLU A 122 -0.37 -9.43 -13.36
C GLU A 122 0.54 -8.81 -12.31
N TYR A 123 1.05 -7.62 -12.59
CA TYR A 123 1.80 -6.83 -11.63
C TYR A 123 1.33 -5.38 -11.68
N ASP A 124 0.74 -4.93 -10.57
CA ASP A 124 0.31 -3.58 -10.31
C ASP A 124 1.23 -2.91 -9.30
N PHE A 125 1.62 -1.68 -9.57
CA PHE A 125 2.41 -0.86 -8.66
C PHE A 125 1.80 0.54 -8.56
N ALA A 126 1.81 1.13 -7.36
CA ALA A 126 1.59 2.56 -7.18
C ALA A 126 2.29 3.13 -5.96
N TYR A 127 2.74 4.37 -6.06
CA TYR A 127 3.02 5.17 -4.88
C TYR A 127 1.72 5.62 -4.21
N VAL A 128 1.69 5.60 -2.88
CA VAL A 128 0.49 5.89 -2.08
C VAL A 128 0.79 6.87 -0.97
N THR A 129 -0.17 7.76 -0.71
CA THR A 129 -0.24 8.54 0.53
C THR A 129 -1.28 7.91 1.44
N VAL A 130 -0.92 7.73 2.71
CA VAL A 130 -1.81 7.28 3.76
C VAL A 130 -2.02 8.45 4.71
N ILE A 131 -3.26 8.88 4.89
CA ILE A 131 -3.63 9.98 5.80
C ILE A 131 -4.83 9.51 6.61
N ASN A 132 -4.68 9.40 7.93
CA ASN A 132 -5.73 8.95 8.84
C ASN A 132 -6.41 7.64 8.37
N ASN A 133 -5.60 6.62 8.06
CA ASN A 133 -6.03 5.29 7.58
C ASN A 133 -6.77 5.28 6.23
N LYS A 134 -6.67 6.37 5.46
CA LYS A 134 -7.12 6.44 4.08
C LYS A 134 -5.90 6.37 3.16
N PHE A 135 -5.88 5.36 2.32
CA PHE A 135 -4.83 5.10 1.36
C PHE A 135 -5.27 5.65 0.01
N THR A 136 -4.40 6.39 -0.66
CA THR A 136 -4.70 7.00 -1.95
C THR A 136 -3.45 7.01 -2.80
N SER A 137 -3.54 6.39 -3.98
CA SER A 137 -2.50 6.43 -5.00
C SER A 137 -2.18 7.86 -5.43
N VAL A 138 -0.90 8.12 -5.69
CA VAL A 138 -0.44 9.36 -6.29
C VAL A 138 -0.71 9.30 -7.80
N PRO A 139 -1.53 10.22 -8.35
CA PRO A 139 -1.88 10.19 -9.76
C PRO A 139 -0.65 10.27 -10.67
N GLY A 140 -0.58 9.40 -11.67
CA GLY A 140 0.50 9.37 -12.66
C GLY A 140 1.75 8.58 -12.23
N TYR A 141 1.73 7.99 -11.03
CA TYR A 141 2.82 7.18 -10.49
C TYR A 141 2.38 5.75 -10.17
N GLY A 142 1.42 5.24 -10.95
CA GLY A 142 0.98 3.85 -10.91
C GLY A 142 1.21 3.19 -12.27
N THR A 143 1.58 1.92 -12.27
CA THR A 143 1.88 1.14 -13.47
C THR A 143 1.33 -0.26 -13.29
N TYR A 144 0.70 -0.78 -14.34
CA TYR A 144 0.36 -2.18 -14.50
C TYR A 144 1.31 -2.77 -15.54
N SER A 145 1.69 -4.03 -15.37
CA SER A 145 2.44 -4.83 -16.34
C SER A 145 1.85 -6.22 -16.41
N ASP A 146 1.63 -6.71 -17.62
CA ASP A 146 1.27 -8.10 -17.92
C ASP A 146 2.32 -8.67 -18.88
N PRO A 147 2.99 -9.82 -18.60
CA PRO A 147 3.98 -10.38 -19.51
C PRO A 147 3.34 -10.93 -20.80
N THR A 148 2.01 -11.04 -20.87
CA THR A 148 1.26 -11.37 -22.07
C THR A 148 0.83 -10.16 -22.90
N GLY A 149 1.16 -8.93 -22.48
CA GLY A 149 0.91 -7.71 -23.24
C GLY A 149 1.61 -6.46 -22.68
N PHE A 150 2.24 -5.66 -23.53
CA PHE A 150 2.76 -4.34 -23.19
C PHE A 150 1.60 -3.35 -23.00
N ASP A 151 0.88 -3.52 -21.91
CA ASP A 151 -0.29 -2.74 -21.58
C ASP A 151 0.08 -1.72 -20.51
N THR A 152 -0.08 -0.43 -20.79
CA THR A 152 0.18 0.64 -19.80
C THR A 152 -1.13 1.19 -19.27
N TRP A 153 -1.25 1.27 -17.95
CA TRP A 153 -2.44 1.74 -17.26
C TRP A 153 -2.07 2.79 -16.22
N ASN A 154 -2.93 3.78 -16.02
CA ASN A 154 -2.91 4.55 -14.78
C ASN A 154 -3.64 3.74 -13.71
N PHE A 155 -2.88 2.97 -12.92
CA PHE A 155 -3.37 2.27 -11.74
C PHE A 155 -3.66 3.27 -10.63
N LEU A 156 -4.94 3.39 -10.25
CA LEU A 156 -5.41 4.27 -9.19
C LEU A 156 -6.05 3.44 -8.08
N TRP A 157 -5.24 3.11 -7.07
CA TRP A 157 -5.69 2.44 -5.87
C TRP A 157 -6.19 3.43 -4.81
N SER A 158 -7.28 3.10 -4.14
CA SER A 158 -7.80 3.87 -3.01
C SER A 158 -8.46 2.92 -2.03
N ALA A 159 -7.97 2.92 -0.79
CA ALA A 159 -8.48 2.05 0.24
C ALA A 159 -8.74 2.80 1.56
N LYS A 160 -9.59 2.21 2.39
CA LYS A 160 -9.85 2.69 3.76
C LYS A 160 -10.21 1.54 4.67
N ILE A 161 -9.92 1.68 5.95
CA ILE A 161 -10.44 0.77 6.96
C ILE A 161 -11.96 0.97 7.06
N PRO A 162 -12.79 -0.06 6.80
CA PRO A 162 -14.24 0.06 6.86
C PRO A 162 -14.71 0.07 8.32
N LYS A 163 -15.81 0.79 8.60
CA LYS A 163 -16.45 0.76 9.93
C LYS A 163 -17.08 -0.61 10.26
N LYS A 164 -17.44 -1.37 9.23
CA LYS A 164 -17.98 -2.72 9.29
C LYS A 164 -17.52 -3.46 8.04
N VAL A 165 -17.01 -4.67 8.21
CA VAL A 165 -16.79 -5.61 7.12
C VAL A 165 -18.13 -6.35 6.86
N PRO A 166 -18.50 -6.72 5.62
CA PRO A 166 -19.70 -7.56 5.38
C PRO A 166 -19.62 -8.91 6.12
N TYR A 167 -20.73 -9.37 6.69
CA TYR A 167 -20.83 -10.59 7.52
C TYR A 167 -20.17 -11.83 6.91
N ASP A 168 -20.24 -11.99 5.58
CA ASP A 168 -19.68 -13.16 4.87
C ASP A 168 -18.13 -13.21 4.89
N ILE A 169 -17.46 -12.08 5.16
CA ILE A 169 -15.99 -11.98 5.23
C ILE A 169 -15.48 -12.21 6.67
N TRP A 170 -16.34 -12.13 7.69
CA TRP A 170 -15.94 -12.26 9.11
C TRP A 170 -15.52 -13.67 9.53
N ILE A 171 -15.76 -14.67 8.70
CA ILE A 171 -15.51 -16.07 9.03
C ILE A 171 -13.99 -16.35 9.07
N THR A 172 -13.20 -15.50 8.42
CA THR A 172 -11.74 -15.49 8.53
C THR A 172 -11.35 -14.14 9.12
N PRO A 173 -10.66 -14.08 10.28
CA PRO A 173 -9.81 -12.92 10.54
C PRO A 173 -8.91 -12.70 9.31
N CYS A 174 -8.07 -11.67 9.27
CA CYS A 174 -6.84 -11.76 8.46
C CYS A 174 -5.93 -12.96 8.84
N GLY A 175 -6.45 -13.87 9.66
CA GLY A 175 -5.82 -14.96 10.36
C GLY A 175 -5.38 -16.03 9.41
N VAL A 176 -4.06 -16.25 9.50
CA VAL A 176 -3.40 -17.54 9.52
C VAL A 176 -3.96 -18.49 8.46
N LEU A 177 -3.46 -18.35 7.24
CA LEU A 177 -3.31 -19.54 6.42
C LEU A 177 -2.17 -20.33 7.08
N ASP A 178 -2.47 -21.57 7.44
CA ASP A 178 -1.54 -22.55 8.01
C ASP A 178 -0.23 -22.66 7.21
#